data_AF-A0A7W8P4C8-F1
#
_entry.id   AF-A0A7W8P4C8-F1
#
_cell.length_a   1.000
_cell.length_b   1.000
_cell.length_c   1.000
_cell.angle_alpha   90.00
_cell.angle_beta   90.00
_cell.angle_gamma   90.00
#
_symmetry.space_group_name_H-M   'P 1'
#
loop_
_entity.id
_entity.type
_entity.pdbx_description
1 polymer ?
#
loop_
_entity_poly.entity_id
_entity_poly.type
_entity_poly.pdbx_seq_one_letter_code
_entity_poly.pdbx_strand_id
1 'polypeptide(L)'
;MKRGVLDTVRYGIVAACALTIAAAAHAASAADATAHAASPSTDAAQIARGAYLAKAADCAGCHTAAPRVPHPGAAPEATPPFAGGLGMGSPFGTIYTSNITPDPQYGIGRYSYDDFARALREGIAPGGKRLYPAMPYPSFAKITDDDMHALYAYFMHGVQPVAVPAPQTRLPFPFNQRWALMFWDWVFAPKGQFKADAKHDAQWNRGAYLVQSLGHCGACHTPRGPAYEERGYDESASAYLTGGTNDHWFAPNLSADPGSGLGRSSAADIVDFLRHGHGGGLITFGSMVQVVEDSTQYLNDDDLAAIAAYLKSLPPHAPSGNFNARSSAAQQTVQALKTGDVERPGAGIYASYCARCHQMDGAGVPHKYPRLAGNPAVLSASSASLVRLLVEGGSGPHTESGPEPHKMPSFAGKLTDTEMARVLTFVRTTWGNAAGPVTRNDVSDVRGALHK
;
A
#
# COMPACT_ATOMS: atom_id res chain seq x y z
N MET A 1 -19.07 -103.57 -24.66
CA MET A 1 -18.11 -104.37 -23.87
C MET A 1 -16.81 -103.58 -23.72
N LYS A 2 -16.29 -103.49 -22.48
CA LYS A 2 -14.91 -103.09 -22.07
C LYS A 2 -14.51 -101.63 -22.39
N ARG A 3 -14.36 -100.69 -21.44
CA ARG A 3 -13.54 -100.56 -20.20
C ARG A 3 -12.02 -100.69 -20.42
N GLY A 4 -11.30 -99.64 -20.01
CA GLY A 4 -9.87 -99.59 -19.64
C GLY A 4 -9.23 -98.23 -20.02
N VAL A 5 -9.11 -97.22 -19.15
CA VAL A 5 -8.11 -97.06 -18.05
C VAL A 5 -6.69 -97.10 -18.62
N LEU A 6 -5.75 -96.18 -18.45
CA LEU A 6 -5.59 -94.89 -17.73
C LEU A 6 -4.24 -94.30 -18.26
N ASP A 7 -4.01 -93.01 -18.01
CA ASP A 7 -2.69 -92.37 -17.78
C ASP A 7 -1.57 -92.54 -18.83
N THR A 8 -1.00 -91.50 -19.41
CA THR A 8 -0.22 -90.44 -18.74
C THR A 8 0.17 -89.45 -19.85
N VAL A 9 0.59 -88.23 -19.51
CA VAL A 9 1.00 -87.14 -20.44
C VAL A 9 -0.17 -86.23 -20.85
N ARG A 10 -0.76 -85.51 -19.88
CA ARG A 10 -1.53 -84.28 -20.15
C ARG A 10 -1.74 -83.38 -18.93
N TYR A 11 -0.74 -83.25 -18.06
CA TYR A 11 -0.74 -82.21 -17.01
C TYR A 11 0.66 -81.64 -16.88
N GLY A 12 0.86 -80.43 -17.43
CA GLY A 12 2.14 -79.74 -17.34
C GLY A 12 2.22 -78.40 -18.06
N ILE A 13 1.35 -78.11 -19.04
CA ILE A 13 1.50 -76.89 -19.88
C ILE A 13 0.27 -75.96 -19.89
N VAL A 14 -0.85 -76.30 -19.24
CA VAL A 14 -2.07 -75.45 -19.29
C VAL A 14 -2.28 -74.57 -18.04
N ALA A 15 -1.52 -74.76 -16.95
CA ALA A 15 -1.72 -73.97 -15.72
C ALA A 15 -0.96 -72.63 -15.68
N ALA A 16 -0.09 -72.32 -16.65
CA ALA A 16 0.72 -71.09 -16.65
C ALA A 16 0.18 -69.96 -17.55
N CYS A 17 -0.82 -70.21 -18.40
CA CYS A 17 -1.43 -69.18 -19.26
C CYS A 17 -2.82 -68.70 -18.81
N ALA A 18 -3.43 -69.34 -17.81
CA ALA A 18 -4.74 -68.92 -17.28
C ALA A 18 -4.63 -67.91 -16.13
N LEU A 19 -3.45 -67.74 -15.51
CA LEU A 19 -3.24 -66.73 -14.45
C LEU A 19 -2.76 -65.36 -14.97
N THR A 20 -2.38 -65.24 -16.24
CA THR A 20 -1.89 -63.97 -16.83
C THR A 20 -2.97 -63.20 -17.61
N ILE A 21 -4.12 -63.80 -17.92
CA ILE A 21 -5.21 -63.12 -18.65
C ILE A 21 -6.28 -62.55 -17.69
N ALA A 22 -6.42 -63.07 -16.47
CA ALA A 22 -7.33 -62.49 -15.47
C ALA A 22 -6.77 -61.22 -14.79
N ALA A 23 -5.45 -61.00 -14.82
CA ALA A 23 -4.80 -59.79 -14.29
C ALA A 23 -4.80 -58.61 -15.27
N ALA A 24 -5.02 -58.85 -16.57
CA ALA A 24 -5.05 -57.80 -17.60
C ALA A 24 -6.45 -57.19 -17.80
N ALA A 25 -7.52 -57.86 -17.36
CA ALA A 25 -8.89 -57.36 -17.47
C ALA A 25 -9.36 -56.53 -16.25
N HIS A 26 -8.62 -56.55 -15.14
CA HIS A 26 -8.86 -55.68 -13.97
C HIS A 26 -7.96 -54.43 -13.93
N ALA A 27 -7.03 -54.29 -14.89
CA ALA A 27 -6.13 -53.14 -15.00
C ALA A 27 -6.61 -52.08 -16.02
N ALA A 28 -7.69 -52.35 -16.77
CA ALA A 28 -8.23 -51.45 -17.79
C ALA A 28 -9.43 -50.60 -17.32
N SER A 29 -9.73 -50.59 -16.01
CA SER A 29 -10.74 -49.71 -15.39
C SER A 29 -10.14 -48.78 -14.33
N ALA A 30 -8.83 -48.53 -14.38
CA ALA A 30 -8.11 -47.64 -13.46
C ALA A 30 -7.30 -46.56 -14.20
N ALA A 31 -7.70 -46.23 -15.42
CA ALA A 31 -7.11 -45.17 -16.24
C ALA A 31 -8.19 -44.20 -16.74
N ASP A 32 -9.02 -43.72 -15.81
CA ASP A 32 -9.85 -42.52 -16.01
C ASP A 32 -9.97 -41.71 -14.71
N ALA A 33 -8.95 -41.81 -13.86
CA ALA A 33 -8.69 -40.81 -12.85
C ALA A 33 -7.79 -39.74 -13.49
N THR A 34 -8.32 -39.04 -14.50
CA THR A 34 -7.91 -37.64 -14.66
C THR A 34 -8.14 -37.02 -13.30
N ALA A 35 -7.07 -36.57 -12.64
CA ALA A 35 -7.18 -35.66 -11.53
C ALA A 35 -7.97 -34.45 -12.03
N HIS A 36 -9.29 -34.50 -11.89
CA HIS A 36 -10.10 -33.30 -11.77
C HIS A 36 -9.50 -32.62 -10.55
N ALA A 37 -8.62 -31.65 -10.78
CA ALA A 37 -8.31 -30.66 -9.76
C ALA A 37 -9.69 -30.20 -9.27
N ALA A 38 -10.06 -30.62 -8.05
CA ALA A 38 -11.35 -30.30 -7.50
C ALA A 38 -11.45 -28.78 -7.58
N SER A 39 -12.36 -28.30 -8.44
CA SER A 39 -12.62 -26.87 -8.51
C SER A 39 -12.95 -26.46 -7.08
N PRO A 40 -12.28 -25.43 -6.53
CA PRO A 40 -12.52 -25.04 -5.14
C PRO A 40 -14.03 -24.88 -4.96
N SER A 41 -14.57 -25.39 -3.85
CA SER A 41 -15.97 -25.14 -3.52
C SER A 41 -16.22 -23.64 -3.59
N THR A 42 -17.43 -23.23 -3.98
CA THR A 42 -17.81 -21.82 -4.10
C THR A 42 -17.40 -21.03 -2.85
N ASP A 43 -17.54 -21.63 -1.66
CA ASP A 43 -17.12 -21.06 -0.37
C ASP A 43 -15.60 -20.84 -0.26
N ALA A 44 -14.78 -21.81 -0.68
CA ALA A 44 -13.33 -21.69 -0.64
C ALA A 44 -12.81 -20.63 -1.62
N ALA A 45 -13.41 -20.56 -2.82
CA ALA A 45 -13.08 -19.53 -3.81
C ALA A 45 -13.48 -18.13 -3.31
N GLN A 46 -14.63 -17.99 -2.66
CA GLN A 46 -15.09 -16.73 -2.08
C GLN A 46 -14.20 -16.28 -0.91
N ILE A 47 -13.79 -17.19 -0.01
CA ILE A 47 -12.84 -16.90 1.07
C ILE A 47 -11.48 -16.49 0.51
N ALA A 48 -10.97 -17.18 -0.52
CA ALA A 48 -9.71 -16.84 -1.16
C ALA A 48 -9.76 -15.45 -1.83
N ARG A 49 -10.88 -15.12 -2.50
CA ARG A 49 -11.12 -13.77 -3.04
C ARG A 49 -11.15 -12.73 -1.92
N GLY A 50 -11.85 -13.00 -0.82
CA GLY A 50 -11.88 -12.11 0.33
C GLY A 50 -10.52 -11.87 0.95
N ALA A 51 -9.68 -12.91 1.03
CA ALA A 51 -8.30 -12.80 1.51
C ALA A 51 -7.47 -11.89 0.58
N TYR A 52 -7.63 -12.03 -0.73
CA TYR A 52 -6.99 -11.16 -1.72
C TYR A 52 -7.44 -9.70 -1.57
N LEU A 53 -8.75 -9.47 -1.45
CA LEU A 53 -9.32 -8.13 -1.31
C LEU A 53 -8.91 -7.47 0.02
N ALA A 54 -8.79 -8.24 1.11
CA ALA A 54 -8.34 -7.73 2.39
C ALA A 54 -6.87 -7.25 2.34
N LYS A 55 -6.03 -7.91 1.53
CA LYS A 55 -4.68 -7.42 1.21
C LYS A 55 -4.76 -6.17 0.37
N ALA A 56 -5.52 -6.17 -0.73
CA ALA A 56 -5.69 -5.01 -1.60
C ALA A 56 -6.21 -3.76 -0.86
N ALA A 57 -7.04 -3.96 0.17
CA ALA A 57 -7.59 -2.90 1.01
C ALA A 57 -6.73 -2.54 2.24
N ASP A 58 -5.51 -3.09 2.33
CA ASP A 58 -4.57 -2.85 3.43
C ASP A 58 -5.17 -3.06 4.83
N CYS A 59 -6.07 -4.05 4.96
CA CYS A 59 -6.76 -4.30 6.22
C CYS A 59 -5.77 -4.65 7.34
N ALA A 60 -4.71 -5.41 7.00
CA ALA A 60 -3.70 -5.84 7.97
C ALA A 60 -2.81 -4.69 8.43
N GLY A 61 -2.38 -3.80 7.52
CA GLY A 61 -1.52 -2.66 7.85
C GLY A 61 -2.16 -1.70 8.85
N CYS A 62 -3.48 -1.57 8.82
CA CYS A 62 -4.23 -0.78 9.81
C CYS A 62 -4.66 -1.58 11.05
N HIS A 63 -5.17 -2.80 10.87
CA HIS A 63 -5.78 -3.57 11.96
C HIS A 63 -4.82 -4.51 12.68
N THR A 64 -3.51 -4.32 12.55
CA THR A 64 -2.50 -5.09 13.29
C THR A 64 -1.63 -4.11 14.08
N ALA A 65 -1.52 -4.30 15.41
CA ALA A 65 -0.70 -3.44 16.24
C ALA A 65 0.80 -3.60 15.89
N ALA A 66 1.60 -2.55 16.11
CA ALA A 66 3.05 -2.67 15.95
C ALA A 66 3.65 -3.77 16.85
N PRO A 67 4.72 -4.46 16.41
CA PRO A 67 5.40 -5.45 17.22
C PRO A 67 5.74 -4.94 18.63
N ARG A 68 5.50 -5.76 19.64
CA ARG A 68 5.74 -5.38 21.03
C ARG A 68 7.19 -5.63 21.39
N VAL A 69 7.84 -4.68 22.04
CA VAL A 69 9.19 -4.87 22.62
C VAL A 69 9.02 -4.93 24.14
N PRO A 70 9.10 -6.11 24.77
CA PRO A 70 8.81 -6.28 26.21
C PRO A 70 9.72 -5.44 27.11
N HIS A 71 10.98 -5.30 26.74
CA HIS A 71 11.98 -4.48 27.42
C HIS A 71 13.09 -4.07 26.44
N PRO A 72 13.85 -2.99 26.72
CA PRO A 72 14.96 -2.57 25.86
C PRO A 72 15.91 -3.74 25.58
N GLY A 73 16.20 -3.98 24.30
CA GLY A 73 17.06 -5.08 23.85
C GLY A 73 16.37 -6.44 23.64
N ALA A 74 15.07 -6.58 23.95
CA ALA A 74 14.31 -7.77 23.57
C ALA A 74 14.07 -7.82 22.04
N ALA A 75 13.97 -9.04 21.51
CA ALA A 75 13.46 -9.24 20.16
C ALA A 75 12.00 -8.74 20.09
N PRO A 76 11.59 -8.03 19.02
CA PRO A 76 10.19 -7.66 18.83
C PRO A 76 9.30 -8.90 18.72
N GLU A 77 8.21 -8.91 19.48
CA GLU A 77 7.18 -9.94 19.42
C GLU A 77 6.10 -9.51 18.43
N ALA A 78 5.79 -10.37 17.46
CA ALA A 78 4.71 -10.12 16.51
C ALA A 78 3.36 -10.04 17.23
N THR A 79 2.49 -9.16 16.75
CA THR A 79 1.12 -9.04 17.25
C THR A 79 0.19 -9.89 16.37
N PRO A 80 -0.92 -10.42 16.92
CA PRO A 80 -1.87 -11.17 16.12
C PRO A 80 -2.48 -10.30 15.01
N PRO A 81 -2.53 -10.78 13.75
CA PRO A 81 -3.07 -10.00 12.65
C PRO A 81 -4.54 -9.67 12.88
N PHE A 82 -4.96 -8.49 12.42
CA PHE A 82 -6.35 -8.00 12.50
C PHE A 82 -6.93 -7.79 13.91
N ALA A 83 -6.14 -7.98 14.97
CA ALA A 83 -6.59 -7.81 16.37
C ALA A 83 -6.70 -6.34 16.82
N GLY A 84 -6.43 -5.39 15.93
CA GLY A 84 -6.48 -3.95 16.18
C GLY A 84 -5.34 -3.46 17.06
N GLY A 85 -5.51 -2.24 17.58
CA GLY A 85 -4.61 -1.64 18.55
C GLY A 85 -3.48 -0.80 17.98
N LEU A 86 -3.44 -0.60 16.66
CA LEU A 86 -2.56 0.42 16.06
C LEU A 86 -3.10 1.81 16.42
N GLY A 87 -2.26 2.64 17.04
CA GLY A 87 -2.56 4.03 17.34
C GLY A 87 -2.13 4.93 16.19
N MET A 88 -3.09 5.58 15.55
CA MET A 88 -2.85 6.55 14.47
C MET A 88 -2.94 7.97 15.01
N GLY A 89 -1.89 8.75 14.79
CA GLY A 89 -1.86 10.17 15.12
C GLY A 89 -2.86 10.95 14.26
N SER A 90 -3.58 11.88 14.87
CA SER A 90 -4.38 12.87 14.15
C SER A 90 -4.27 14.23 14.84
N PRO A 91 -4.61 15.33 14.14
CA PRO A 91 -4.70 16.66 14.78
C PRO A 91 -5.67 16.72 15.96
N PHE A 92 -6.57 15.74 16.07
CA PHE A 92 -7.60 15.65 17.10
C PHE A 92 -7.23 14.70 18.24
N GLY A 93 -6.07 14.05 18.19
CA GLY A 93 -5.63 13.02 19.14
C GLY A 93 -5.50 11.63 18.50
N THR A 94 -5.08 10.65 19.29
CA THR A 94 -4.82 9.29 18.80
C THR A 94 -6.12 8.51 18.58
N ILE A 95 -6.27 7.96 17.38
CA ILE A 95 -7.35 7.04 17.02
C ILE A 95 -6.78 5.62 16.98
N TYR A 96 -7.42 4.68 17.67
CA TYR A 96 -7.00 3.28 17.72
C TYR A 96 -7.85 2.43 16.78
N THR A 97 -7.19 1.56 16.02
CA THR A 97 -7.85 0.59 15.15
C THR A 97 -8.53 -0.52 15.96
N SER A 98 -9.67 -1.01 15.46
CA SER A 98 -10.49 -2.00 16.16
C SER A 98 -10.02 -3.42 15.86
N ASN A 99 -10.35 -4.38 16.73
CA ASN A 99 -10.22 -5.80 16.41
C ASN A 99 -11.29 -6.19 15.39
N ILE A 100 -10.89 -6.71 14.24
CA ILE A 100 -11.79 -7.14 13.15
C ILE A 100 -11.72 -8.65 12.89
N THR A 101 -11.15 -9.41 13.81
CA THR A 101 -11.21 -10.88 13.79
C THR A 101 -12.65 -11.37 14.09
N PRO A 102 -12.99 -12.63 13.78
CA PRO A 102 -14.32 -13.17 14.09
C PRO A 102 -14.51 -13.51 15.57
N ASP A 103 -13.69 -12.97 16.47
CA ASP A 103 -13.93 -13.10 17.91
C ASP A 103 -15.30 -12.48 18.28
N PRO A 104 -16.18 -13.21 19.00
CA PRO A 104 -17.54 -12.76 19.27
C PRO A 104 -17.63 -11.73 20.41
N GLN A 105 -16.56 -11.45 21.15
CA GLN A 105 -16.59 -10.53 22.29
C GLN A 105 -15.88 -9.20 21.98
N TYR A 106 -14.71 -9.28 21.36
CA TYR A 106 -13.83 -8.14 21.08
C TYR A 106 -13.73 -7.82 19.60
N GLY A 107 -14.02 -8.79 18.72
CA GLY A 107 -13.98 -8.65 17.28
C GLY A 107 -15.36 -8.41 16.65
N ILE A 108 -15.49 -8.80 15.38
CA ILE A 108 -16.72 -8.68 14.57
C ILE A 108 -17.53 -9.97 14.52
N GLY A 109 -17.23 -10.98 15.35
CA GLY A 109 -17.86 -12.31 15.28
C GLY A 109 -19.39 -12.35 15.46
N ARG A 110 -19.99 -11.25 15.92
CA ARG A 110 -21.46 -11.08 16.04
C ARG A 110 -22.08 -10.19 14.97
N TYR A 111 -21.29 -9.67 14.03
CA TYR A 111 -21.79 -8.82 12.96
C TYR A 111 -22.56 -9.70 11.97
N SER A 112 -23.78 -9.30 11.63
CA SER A 112 -24.42 -9.79 10.43
C SER A 112 -23.68 -9.27 9.18
N TYR A 113 -23.97 -9.84 8.01
CA TYR A 113 -23.47 -9.29 6.75
C TYR A 113 -23.85 -7.81 6.60
N ASP A 114 -25.11 -7.45 6.89
CA ASP A 114 -25.60 -6.07 6.77
C ASP A 114 -24.86 -5.13 7.73
N ASP A 115 -24.53 -5.58 8.94
CA ASP A 115 -23.71 -4.82 9.88
C ASP A 115 -22.30 -4.58 9.35
N PHE A 116 -21.68 -5.61 8.77
CA PHE A 116 -20.35 -5.52 8.17
C PHE A 116 -20.35 -4.56 6.97
N ALA A 117 -21.27 -4.76 6.02
CA ALA A 117 -21.39 -3.93 4.83
C ALA A 117 -21.65 -2.46 5.19
N ARG A 118 -22.53 -2.21 6.16
CA ARG A 118 -22.83 -0.87 6.66
C ARG A 118 -21.66 -0.24 7.41
N ALA A 119 -20.90 -1.01 8.19
CA ALA A 119 -19.69 -0.51 8.84
C ALA A 119 -18.64 -0.07 7.82
N LEU A 120 -18.41 -0.87 6.77
CA LEU A 120 -17.41 -0.57 5.74
C LEU A 120 -17.84 0.54 4.78
N ARG A 121 -19.10 0.58 4.33
CA ARG A 121 -19.56 1.57 3.33
C ARG A 121 -20.05 2.88 3.93
N GLU A 122 -20.65 2.82 5.11
CA GLU A 122 -21.34 3.97 5.71
C GLU A 122 -20.68 4.44 7.00
N GLY A 123 -19.66 3.72 7.51
CA GLY A 123 -19.02 4.06 8.77
C GLY A 123 -19.95 3.89 9.97
N ILE A 124 -20.93 2.97 9.92
CA ILE A 124 -21.89 2.73 11.02
C ILE A 124 -21.76 1.30 11.53
N ALA A 125 -21.15 1.15 12.70
CA ALA A 125 -21.05 -0.12 13.42
C ALA A 125 -22.37 -0.46 14.15
N PRO A 126 -22.57 -1.73 14.57
CA PRO A 126 -23.72 -2.16 15.36
C PRO A 126 -24.01 -1.25 16.55
N GLY A 127 -25.30 -1.04 16.82
CA GLY A 127 -25.77 -0.07 17.82
C GLY A 127 -25.73 1.39 17.36
N GLY A 128 -25.52 1.65 16.05
CA GLY A 128 -25.55 2.99 15.46
C GLY A 128 -24.28 3.81 15.73
N LYS A 129 -23.20 3.16 16.15
CA LYS A 129 -21.93 3.83 16.47
C LYS A 129 -21.25 4.29 15.17
N ARG A 130 -21.13 5.61 15.00
CA ARG A 130 -20.38 6.23 13.89
C ARG A 130 -18.87 6.04 14.07
N LEU A 131 -18.21 5.60 13.00
CA LEU A 131 -16.77 5.44 12.89
C LEU A 131 -16.15 6.76 12.44
N TYR A 132 -14.98 7.08 12.96
CA TYR A 132 -14.25 8.25 12.47
C TYR A 132 -13.74 7.97 11.05
N PRO A 133 -13.75 8.96 10.13
CA PRO A 133 -13.24 8.81 8.76
C PRO A 133 -11.72 8.66 8.67
N ALA A 134 -11.07 8.27 9.77
CA ALA A 134 -9.75 7.66 9.78
C ALA A 134 -9.80 6.20 9.27
N MET A 135 -10.92 5.50 9.48
CA MET A 135 -11.25 4.34 8.66
C MET A 135 -11.74 4.89 7.31
N PRO A 136 -11.17 4.47 6.17
CA PRO A 136 -11.48 5.05 4.86
C PRO A 136 -12.83 4.55 4.29
N TYR A 137 -13.88 4.49 5.14
CA TYR A 137 -15.23 4.13 4.71
C TYR A 137 -15.78 5.00 3.56
N PRO A 138 -15.43 6.31 3.43
CA PRO A 138 -15.82 7.07 2.25
C PRO A 138 -15.27 6.49 0.94
N SER A 139 -14.04 5.95 0.93
CA SER A 139 -13.51 5.23 -0.24
C SER A 139 -14.20 3.86 -0.39
N PHE A 140 -14.37 3.13 0.71
CA PHE A 140 -14.99 1.80 0.70
C PHE A 140 -16.49 1.79 0.33
N ALA A 141 -17.17 2.94 0.36
CA ALA A 141 -18.52 3.10 -0.21
C ALA A 141 -18.62 2.55 -1.64
N LYS A 142 -17.52 2.61 -2.40
CA LYS A 142 -17.40 2.15 -3.78
C LYS A 142 -17.22 0.63 -3.94
N ILE A 143 -16.94 -0.12 -2.88
CA ILE A 143 -16.78 -1.59 -2.94
C ILE A 143 -18.08 -2.24 -3.46
N THR A 144 -17.96 -3.16 -4.41
CA THR A 144 -19.11 -3.88 -5.00
C THR A 144 -19.72 -4.89 -4.03
N ASP A 145 -20.98 -5.29 -4.23
CA ASP A 145 -21.62 -6.28 -3.34
C ASP A 145 -20.89 -7.62 -3.34
N ASP A 146 -20.41 -8.10 -4.49
CA ASP A 146 -19.68 -9.36 -4.58
C ASP A 146 -18.37 -9.32 -3.77
N ASP A 147 -17.61 -8.22 -3.86
CA ASP A 147 -16.38 -8.05 -3.10
C ASP A 147 -16.66 -7.86 -1.60
N MET A 148 -17.77 -7.21 -1.24
CA MET A 148 -18.21 -7.11 0.16
C MET A 148 -18.56 -8.47 0.76
N HIS A 149 -19.27 -9.33 0.01
CA HIS A 149 -19.58 -10.70 0.44
C HIS A 149 -18.32 -11.55 0.55
N ALA A 150 -17.35 -11.39 -0.35
CA ALA A 150 -16.07 -12.10 -0.28
C ALA A 150 -15.27 -11.67 0.96
N LEU A 151 -15.17 -10.37 1.22
CA LEU A 151 -14.52 -9.83 2.43
C LEU A 151 -15.18 -10.38 3.70
N TYR A 152 -16.52 -10.34 3.79
CA TYR A 152 -17.23 -10.88 4.94
C TYR A 152 -16.97 -12.37 5.14
N ALA A 153 -17.03 -13.18 4.07
CA ALA A 153 -16.72 -14.60 4.13
C ALA A 153 -15.29 -14.86 4.63
N TYR A 154 -14.31 -14.09 4.15
CA TYR A 154 -12.93 -14.21 4.61
C TYR A 154 -12.77 -13.85 6.09
N PHE A 155 -13.33 -12.74 6.57
CA PHE A 155 -13.19 -12.40 7.98
C PHE A 155 -13.94 -13.36 8.91
N MET A 156 -15.09 -13.90 8.48
CA MET A 156 -15.88 -14.82 9.31
C MET A 156 -15.37 -16.26 9.30
N HIS A 157 -14.71 -16.69 8.22
CA HIS A 157 -14.35 -18.10 8.02
C HIS A 157 -12.88 -18.35 7.68
N GLY A 158 -12.14 -17.33 7.23
CA GLY A 158 -10.72 -17.42 6.87
C GLY A 158 -9.76 -16.82 7.91
N VAL A 159 -10.22 -15.94 8.79
CA VAL A 159 -9.41 -15.29 9.84
C VAL A 159 -9.58 -16.02 11.18
N GLN A 160 -8.47 -16.18 11.92
CA GLN A 160 -8.52 -16.78 13.26
C GLN A 160 -9.06 -15.77 14.29
N PRO A 161 -9.96 -16.18 15.20
CA PRO A 161 -10.47 -15.30 16.24
C PRO A 161 -9.36 -14.96 17.24
N VAL A 162 -9.25 -13.68 17.61
CA VAL A 162 -8.30 -13.21 18.63
C VAL A 162 -9.06 -12.48 19.72
N ALA A 163 -9.09 -13.07 20.92
CA ALA A 163 -9.82 -12.55 22.07
C ALA A 163 -9.05 -11.44 22.82
N VAL A 164 -8.63 -10.40 22.10
CA VAL A 164 -7.90 -9.25 22.66
C VAL A 164 -8.69 -7.96 22.44
N PRO A 165 -8.97 -7.17 23.49
CA PRO A 165 -9.61 -5.87 23.35
C PRO A 165 -8.63 -4.86 22.74
N ALA A 166 -9.07 -4.18 21.70
CA ALA A 166 -8.36 -3.00 21.20
C ALA A 166 -8.56 -1.79 22.16
N PRO A 167 -7.54 -0.94 22.37
CA PRO A 167 -7.68 0.30 23.12
C PRO A 167 -8.82 1.18 22.58
N GLN A 168 -9.51 1.87 23.48
CA GLN A 168 -10.59 2.77 23.09
C GLN A 168 -10.04 4.14 22.66
N THR A 169 -10.52 4.63 21.51
CA THR A 169 -10.28 6.00 21.08
C THR A 169 -10.99 7.00 22.00
N ARG A 170 -10.24 7.91 22.62
CA ARG A 170 -10.73 8.98 23.49
C ARG A 170 -10.23 10.34 22.98
N LEU A 171 -10.98 10.94 22.06
CA LEU A 171 -10.69 12.28 21.57
C LEU A 171 -11.21 13.33 22.57
N PRO A 172 -10.62 14.55 22.62
CA PRO A 172 -11.14 15.64 23.41
C PRO A 172 -12.44 16.20 22.82
N PHE A 173 -13.21 16.94 23.62
CA PHE A 173 -14.34 17.72 23.13
C PHE A 173 -13.84 18.81 22.14
N PRO A 174 -14.53 19.06 21.01
CA PRO A 174 -15.83 18.49 20.60
C PRO A 174 -15.74 17.18 19.81
N PHE A 175 -14.55 16.67 19.50
CA PHE A 175 -14.34 15.52 18.61
C PHE A 175 -14.80 14.18 19.20
N ASN A 176 -15.06 14.10 20.50
CA ASN A 176 -15.69 12.92 21.12
C ASN A 176 -17.18 12.75 20.77
N GLN A 177 -17.83 13.77 20.20
CA GLN A 177 -19.25 13.76 19.86
C GLN A 177 -19.52 13.03 18.54
N ARG A 178 -19.45 11.69 18.56
CA ARG A 178 -19.61 10.84 17.36
C ARG A 178 -20.92 11.03 16.59
N TRP A 179 -21.99 11.51 17.23
CA TRP A 179 -23.26 11.78 16.54
C TRP A 179 -23.12 12.89 15.48
N ALA A 180 -22.18 13.83 15.65
CA ALA A 180 -21.93 14.90 14.70
C ALA A 180 -21.42 14.37 13.35
N LEU A 181 -20.80 13.18 13.33
CA LEU A 181 -20.35 12.52 12.10
C LEU A 181 -21.52 12.19 11.17
N MET A 182 -22.75 12.06 11.66
CA MET A 182 -23.92 11.89 10.80
C MET A 182 -24.10 13.07 9.84
N PHE A 183 -23.89 14.30 10.33
CA PHE A 183 -23.97 15.49 9.50
C PHE A 183 -22.76 15.61 8.57
N TRP A 184 -21.59 15.22 9.06
CA TRP A 184 -20.38 15.17 8.25
C TRP A 184 -20.56 14.18 7.07
N ASP A 185 -21.04 12.96 7.33
CA ASP A 185 -21.33 11.93 6.33
C ASP A 185 -22.33 12.43 5.29
N TRP A 186 -23.37 13.11 5.75
CA TRP A 186 -24.41 13.63 4.87
C TRP A 186 -23.87 14.66 3.85
N VAL A 187 -22.89 15.46 4.24
CA VAL A 187 -22.29 16.51 3.40
C VAL A 187 -21.14 15.96 2.54
N PHE A 188 -20.27 15.11 3.11
CA PHE A 188 -18.96 14.82 2.51
C PHE A 188 -18.77 13.38 2.04
N ALA A 189 -19.45 12.39 2.63
CA ALA A 189 -19.23 10.99 2.24
C ALA A 189 -19.90 10.70 0.88
N PRO A 190 -19.18 10.08 -0.08
CA PRO A 190 -19.76 9.70 -1.35
C PRO A 190 -20.80 8.60 -1.13
N LYS A 191 -21.81 8.57 -2.01
CA LYS A 191 -22.89 7.59 -1.92
C LYS A 191 -22.85 6.64 -3.11
N GLY A 192 -22.95 5.36 -2.81
CA GLY A 192 -23.12 4.31 -3.80
C GLY A 192 -21.82 3.64 -4.23
N GLN A 193 -22.01 2.46 -4.82
CA GLN A 193 -20.94 1.60 -5.30
C GLN A 193 -20.28 2.18 -6.55
N PHE A 194 -19.07 1.69 -6.85
CA PHE A 194 -18.40 1.99 -8.10
C PHE A 194 -19.28 1.64 -9.30
N LYS A 195 -19.29 2.53 -10.30
CA LYS A 195 -19.97 2.32 -11.58
C LYS A 195 -18.94 2.46 -12.68
N ALA A 196 -18.83 1.45 -13.52
CA ALA A 196 -17.94 1.51 -14.67
C ALA A 196 -18.37 2.64 -15.62
N ASP A 197 -17.40 3.43 -16.08
CA ASP A 197 -17.61 4.42 -17.13
C ASP A 197 -17.54 3.72 -18.49
N ALA A 198 -18.65 3.80 -19.25
CA ALA A 198 -18.77 3.23 -20.59
C ALA A 198 -17.85 3.88 -21.63
N LYS A 199 -17.26 5.05 -21.32
CA LYS A 199 -16.26 5.71 -22.19
C LYS A 199 -14.88 5.09 -22.08
N HIS A 200 -14.65 4.26 -21.07
CA HIS A 200 -13.37 3.66 -20.76
C HIS A 200 -13.43 2.13 -20.89
N ASP A 201 -12.29 1.52 -21.17
CA ASP A 201 -12.19 0.06 -21.27
C ASP A 201 -12.23 -0.63 -19.90
N ALA A 202 -12.21 -1.97 -19.91
CA ALA A 202 -12.27 -2.76 -18.67
C ALA A 202 -11.03 -2.56 -17.78
N GLN A 203 -9.84 -2.35 -18.36
CA GLN A 203 -8.61 -2.18 -17.61
C GLN A 203 -8.62 -0.86 -16.85
N TRP A 204 -9.03 0.22 -17.51
CA TRP A 204 -9.19 1.53 -16.88
C TRP A 204 -10.22 1.47 -15.75
N ASN A 205 -11.39 0.86 -16.00
CA ASN A 205 -12.44 0.73 -14.99
C ASN A 205 -12.00 -0.11 -13.78
N ARG A 206 -11.20 -1.15 -14.00
CA ARG A 206 -10.61 -1.94 -12.91
C ARG A 206 -9.61 -1.10 -12.09
N GLY A 207 -8.77 -0.32 -12.74
CA GLY A 207 -7.83 0.58 -12.08
C GLY A 207 -8.52 1.66 -11.28
N ALA A 208 -9.53 2.31 -11.87
CA ALA A 208 -10.37 3.29 -11.20
C ALA A 208 -11.05 2.69 -9.96
N TYR A 209 -11.64 1.50 -10.08
CA TYR A 209 -12.22 0.78 -8.96
C TYR A 209 -11.22 0.57 -7.83
N LEU A 210 -10.04 0.02 -8.12
CA LEU A 210 -9.02 -0.28 -7.11
C LEU A 210 -8.50 0.99 -6.42
N VAL A 211 -8.19 2.04 -7.19
CA VAL A 211 -7.62 3.29 -6.64
C VAL A 211 -8.66 4.08 -5.83
N GLN A 212 -9.92 4.06 -6.25
CA GLN A 212 -11.01 4.81 -5.60
C GLN A 212 -11.67 4.08 -4.44
N SER A 213 -11.54 2.74 -4.35
CA SER A 213 -12.20 1.92 -3.32
C SER A 213 -11.20 1.22 -2.39
N LEU A 214 -10.86 -0.03 -2.64
CA LEU A 214 -10.03 -0.89 -1.80
C LEU A 214 -8.67 -0.26 -1.54
N GLY A 215 -7.96 0.18 -2.59
CA GLY A 215 -6.65 0.81 -2.45
C GLY A 215 -6.68 2.22 -1.86
N HIS A 216 -7.88 2.82 -1.70
CA HIS A 216 -8.14 4.09 -1.01
C HIS A 216 -7.06 5.17 -1.20
N CYS A 217 -6.50 5.30 -2.41
CA CYS A 217 -5.27 6.08 -2.60
C CYS A 217 -5.51 7.56 -2.28
N GLY A 218 -6.74 8.03 -2.46
CA GLY A 218 -7.20 9.37 -2.07
C GLY A 218 -7.04 9.67 -0.58
N ALA A 219 -7.09 8.66 0.30
CA ALA A 219 -7.00 8.86 1.74
C ALA A 219 -5.66 9.50 2.16
N CYS A 220 -4.60 9.27 1.39
CA CYS A 220 -3.30 9.91 1.60
C CYS A 220 -2.99 10.96 0.52
N HIS A 221 -3.34 10.68 -0.74
CA HIS A 221 -2.91 11.50 -1.88
C HIS A 221 -3.89 12.60 -2.29
N THR A 222 -5.01 12.78 -1.59
CA THR A 222 -5.92 13.92 -1.81
C THR A 222 -5.81 14.91 -0.64
N PRO A 223 -5.76 16.23 -0.86
CA PRO A 223 -5.67 17.20 0.21
C PRO A 223 -6.95 17.19 1.06
N ARG A 224 -6.78 17.51 2.36
CA ARG A 224 -7.89 17.63 3.31
C ARG A 224 -8.48 19.04 3.29
N GLY A 225 -9.81 19.13 3.40
CA GLY A 225 -10.53 20.39 3.50
C GLY A 225 -10.68 20.89 4.95
N PRO A 226 -11.38 22.01 5.18
CA PRO A 226 -11.54 22.62 6.49
C PRO A 226 -12.25 21.72 7.53
N ALA A 227 -13.11 20.80 7.09
CA ALA A 227 -13.76 19.81 7.95
C ALA A 227 -12.98 18.48 7.99
N TYR A 228 -11.71 18.50 7.56
CA TYR A 228 -10.82 17.35 7.45
C TYR A 228 -11.32 16.25 6.48
N GLU A 229 -12.20 16.62 5.55
CA GLU A 229 -12.72 15.80 4.47
C GLU A 229 -11.72 15.64 3.32
N GLU A 230 -11.78 14.50 2.62
CA GLU A 230 -11.12 14.34 1.33
C GLU A 230 -11.77 15.28 0.31
N ARG A 231 -10.97 16.14 -0.35
CA ARG A 231 -11.50 17.11 -1.33
C ARG A 231 -11.84 16.49 -2.70
N GLY A 232 -11.84 15.18 -2.82
CA GLY A 232 -12.15 14.43 -4.04
C GLY A 232 -12.03 12.92 -3.84
N TYR A 233 -12.97 12.17 -4.41
CA TYR A 233 -13.04 10.70 -4.32
C TYR A 233 -12.93 9.99 -5.67
N ASP A 234 -12.86 10.74 -6.77
CA ASP A 234 -12.66 10.27 -8.15
C ASP A 234 -12.14 11.38 -9.04
N GLU A 235 -11.84 11.02 -10.29
CA GLU A 235 -11.27 11.86 -11.33
C GLU A 235 -12.13 13.07 -11.72
N SER A 236 -13.40 13.14 -11.29
CA SER A 236 -14.25 14.30 -11.54
C SER A 236 -13.85 15.54 -10.72
N ALA A 237 -13.12 15.34 -9.62
CA ALA A 237 -12.70 16.40 -8.71
C ALA A 237 -11.25 16.85 -9.00
N SER A 238 -11.04 18.15 -9.22
CA SER A 238 -9.71 18.70 -9.55
C SER A 238 -8.66 18.58 -8.44
N ALA A 239 -9.06 18.26 -7.21
CA ALA A 239 -8.17 18.02 -6.08
C ALA A 239 -7.84 16.54 -5.86
N TYR A 240 -8.52 15.63 -6.58
CA TYR A 240 -8.31 14.20 -6.43
C TYR A 240 -6.87 13.82 -6.79
N LEU A 241 -6.19 13.14 -5.86
CA LEU A 241 -4.81 12.66 -6.01
C LEU A 241 -3.75 13.73 -6.29
N THR A 242 -3.98 14.99 -5.89
CA THR A 242 -3.02 16.10 -6.09
C THR A 242 -1.93 16.23 -5.00
N GLY A 243 -1.89 15.29 -4.06
CA GLY A 243 -1.02 15.27 -2.89
C GLY A 243 -1.75 15.72 -1.62
N GLY A 244 -1.34 15.14 -0.48
CA GLY A 244 -1.96 15.36 0.83
C GLY A 244 -0.99 15.13 1.97
N THR A 245 -1.26 15.73 3.13
CA THR A 245 -0.46 15.50 4.35
C THR A 245 -1.21 14.55 5.27
N ASN A 246 -0.56 13.45 5.66
CA ASN A 246 -1.04 12.52 6.68
C ASN A 246 0.11 12.20 7.63
N ASP A 247 -0.13 12.28 8.95
CA ASP A 247 0.91 12.08 9.98
C ASP A 247 2.22 12.83 9.67
N HIS A 248 2.14 14.11 9.28
CA HIS A 248 3.30 14.93 8.89
C HIS A 248 4.14 14.40 7.71
N TRP A 249 3.72 13.32 7.04
CA TRP A 249 4.19 12.92 5.72
C TRP A 249 3.35 13.61 4.65
N PHE A 250 4.02 14.21 3.67
CA PHE A 250 3.38 14.64 2.44
C PHE A 250 3.42 13.52 1.41
N ALA A 251 2.26 12.96 1.10
CA ALA A 251 2.03 12.03 0.01
C ALA A 251 2.06 12.80 -1.33
N PRO A 252 2.94 12.42 -2.29
CA PRO A 252 3.09 13.16 -3.55
C PRO A 252 1.84 13.19 -4.44
N ASN A 253 1.84 14.07 -5.43
CA ASN A 253 0.82 14.10 -6.48
C ASN A 253 0.90 12.81 -7.33
N LEU A 254 -0.24 12.19 -7.65
CA LEU A 254 -0.29 10.97 -8.49
C LEU A 254 -0.83 11.24 -9.91
N SER A 255 -1.22 12.48 -10.23
CA SER A 255 -1.68 12.85 -11.57
C SER A 255 -0.54 12.80 -12.61
N ALA A 256 -0.87 12.96 -13.89
CA ALA A 256 0.13 13.06 -14.96
C ALA A 256 0.93 14.38 -14.97
N ASP A 257 0.93 15.18 -13.89
CA ASP A 257 1.83 16.34 -13.75
C ASP A 257 3.28 15.89 -13.99
N PRO A 258 4.00 16.51 -14.95
CA PRO A 258 5.38 16.13 -15.18
C PRO A 258 6.23 16.45 -13.98
N GLY A 259 6.01 17.56 -13.26
CA GLY A 259 6.84 18.06 -12.16
C GLY A 259 6.85 17.14 -10.93
N SER A 260 5.81 17.26 -10.13
CA SER A 260 5.60 16.59 -8.85
C SER A 260 4.68 15.36 -8.91
N GLY A 261 4.11 15.09 -10.10
CA GLY A 261 3.27 13.93 -10.38
C GLY A 261 4.00 12.76 -11.03
N LEU A 262 3.21 11.83 -11.58
CA LEU A 262 3.65 10.62 -12.30
C LEU A 262 3.79 10.83 -13.81
N GLY A 263 3.74 12.08 -14.30
CA GLY A 263 3.83 12.37 -15.73
C GLY A 263 5.10 11.82 -16.39
N ARG A 264 6.22 11.82 -15.67
CA ARG A 264 7.52 11.29 -16.13
C ARG A 264 7.75 9.80 -15.85
N SER A 265 6.89 9.15 -15.07
CA SER A 265 7.01 7.72 -14.78
C SER A 265 6.35 6.91 -15.89
N SER A 266 6.95 5.79 -16.29
CA SER A 266 6.28 4.83 -17.16
C SER A 266 5.23 4.03 -16.37
N ALA A 267 4.31 3.35 -17.07
CA ALA A 267 3.38 2.43 -16.40
C ALA A 267 4.12 1.27 -15.71
N ALA A 268 5.20 0.77 -16.32
CA ALA A 268 6.06 -0.26 -15.73
C ALA A 268 6.74 0.24 -14.44
N ASP A 269 7.23 1.48 -14.41
CA ASP A 269 7.81 2.06 -13.18
C ASP A 269 6.79 2.11 -12.03
N ILE A 270 5.51 2.38 -12.34
CA ILE A 270 4.44 2.42 -11.34
C ILE A 270 4.15 1.00 -10.83
N VAL A 271 4.07 0.01 -11.73
CA VAL A 271 3.88 -1.40 -11.37
C VAL A 271 5.02 -1.88 -10.47
N ASP A 272 6.28 -1.64 -10.86
CA ASP A 272 7.45 -2.04 -10.07
C ASP A 272 7.47 -1.34 -8.70
N PHE A 273 7.10 -0.05 -8.66
CA PHE A 273 7.02 0.70 -7.41
C PHE A 273 5.94 0.14 -6.47
N LEU A 274 4.77 -0.21 -6.97
CA LEU A 274 3.70 -0.80 -6.17
C LEU A 274 4.02 -2.23 -5.74
N ARG A 275 4.74 -3.00 -6.57
CA ARG A 275 5.11 -4.39 -6.27
C ARG A 275 6.25 -4.49 -5.27
N HIS A 276 7.28 -3.66 -5.43
CA HIS A 276 8.57 -3.81 -4.71
C HIS A 276 8.93 -2.61 -3.85
N GLY A 277 8.15 -1.52 -3.91
CA GLY A 277 8.54 -0.23 -3.35
C GLY A 277 9.65 0.48 -4.11
N HIS A 278 10.01 -0.02 -5.30
CA HIS A 278 11.12 0.49 -6.12
C HIS A 278 10.69 0.56 -7.59
N GLY A 279 10.81 1.71 -8.24
CA GLY A 279 10.46 1.86 -9.66
C GLY A 279 10.88 3.21 -10.23
N GLY A 280 11.39 3.28 -11.46
CA GLY A 280 11.81 4.53 -12.09
C GLY A 280 12.86 5.34 -11.30
N GLY A 281 13.70 4.66 -10.51
CA GLY A 281 14.67 5.29 -9.58
C GLY A 281 14.05 5.89 -8.32
N LEU A 282 12.77 5.67 -8.06
CA LEU A 282 12.06 6.04 -6.85
C LEU A 282 12.05 4.88 -5.86
N ILE A 283 11.97 5.22 -4.57
CA ILE A 283 11.82 4.26 -3.47
C ILE A 283 10.73 4.79 -2.54
N THR A 284 9.86 3.92 -2.03
CA THR A 284 8.84 4.28 -1.05
C THR A 284 9.45 4.82 0.24
N PHE A 285 8.68 5.63 0.96
CA PHE A 285 9.04 6.20 2.25
C PHE A 285 7.77 6.46 3.07
N GLY A 286 7.94 6.68 4.38
CA GLY A 286 6.83 6.93 5.29
C GLY A 286 5.83 5.78 5.32
N SER A 287 4.54 6.10 5.46
CA SER A 287 3.46 5.09 5.50
C SER A 287 3.33 4.26 4.22
N MET A 288 3.80 4.77 3.07
CA MET A 288 3.78 4.01 1.82
C MET A 288 4.68 2.77 1.85
N VAL A 289 5.68 2.73 2.75
CA VAL A 289 6.47 1.51 3.00
C VAL A 289 5.56 0.39 3.46
N GLN A 290 4.74 0.63 4.49
CA GLN A 290 3.81 -0.35 5.04
C GLN A 290 2.73 -0.72 4.02
N VAL A 291 2.22 0.24 3.25
CA VAL A 291 1.26 -0.05 2.16
C VAL A 291 1.84 -1.05 1.16
N VAL A 292 3.14 -0.98 0.84
CA VAL A 292 3.78 -2.00 -0.01
C VAL A 292 3.95 -3.31 0.73
N GLU A 293 4.44 -3.28 1.98
CA GLU A 293 4.72 -4.47 2.79
C GLU A 293 3.46 -5.30 3.10
N ASP A 294 2.34 -4.64 3.37
CA ASP A 294 1.11 -5.26 3.86
C ASP A 294 0.01 -5.39 2.78
N SER A 295 0.12 -4.65 1.66
CA SER A 295 -0.92 -4.60 0.63
C SER A 295 -0.40 -4.77 -0.81
N THR A 296 0.21 -3.75 -1.41
CA THR A 296 0.30 -3.66 -2.88
C THR A 296 1.22 -4.71 -3.50
N GLN A 297 2.21 -5.22 -2.76
CA GLN A 297 3.07 -6.30 -3.26
C GLN A 297 2.31 -7.60 -3.56
N TYR A 298 1.16 -7.81 -2.91
CA TYR A 298 0.35 -9.02 -3.07
C TYR A 298 -0.69 -8.90 -4.19
N LEU A 299 -0.76 -7.76 -4.88
CA LEU A 299 -1.64 -7.60 -6.03
C LEU A 299 -1.13 -8.45 -7.20
N ASN A 300 -2.09 -9.02 -7.95
CA ASN A 300 -1.78 -9.70 -9.20
C ASN A 300 -1.34 -8.68 -10.27
N ASP A 301 -0.71 -9.17 -11.34
CA ASP A 301 -0.15 -8.32 -12.40
C ASP A 301 -1.23 -7.49 -13.12
N ASP A 302 -2.42 -8.06 -13.34
CA ASP A 302 -3.52 -7.38 -14.02
C ASP A 302 -4.00 -6.17 -13.21
N ASP A 303 -4.10 -6.31 -11.89
CA ASP A 303 -4.56 -5.27 -10.98
C ASP A 303 -3.51 -4.16 -10.81
N LEU A 304 -2.22 -4.52 -10.73
CA LEU A 304 -1.14 -3.53 -10.75
C LEU A 304 -1.11 -2.76 -12.08
N ALA A 305 -1.24 -3.46 -13.21
CA ALA A 305 -1.28 -2.83 -14.53
C ALA A 305 -2.52 -1.94 -14.69
N ALA A 306 -3.67 -2.34 -14.16
CA ALA A 306 -4.89 -1.55 -14.17
C ALA A 306 -4.75 -0.27 -13.33
N ILE A 307 -4.18 -0.36 -12.12
CA ILE A 307 -3.86 0.82 -11.29
C ILE A 307 -2.92 1.76 -12.05
N ALA A 308 -1.84 1.24 -12.64
CA ALA A 308 -0.90 2.06 -13.40
C ALA A 308 -1.56 2.73 -14.61
N ALA A 309 -2.39 2.01 -15.36
CA ALA A 309 -3.13 2.52 -16.52
C ALA A 309 -4.08 3.66 -16.11
N TYR A 310 -4.84 3.47 -15.03
CA TYR A 310 -5.74 4.49 -14.49
C TYR A 310 -4.97 5.74 -14.03
N LEU A 311 -3.93 5.59 -13.20
CA LEU A 311 -3.14 6.73 -12.71
C LEU A 311 -2.49 7.52 -13.86
N LYS A 312 -1.99 6.83 -14.89
CA LYS A 312 -1.41 7.48 -16.09
C LYS A 312 -2.45 8.23 -16.94
N SER A 313 -3.72 7.86 -16.86
CA SER A 313 -4.80 8.53 -17.59
C SER A 313 -5.24 9.85 -16.97
N LEU A 314 -4.93 10.08 -15.69
CA LEU A 314 -5.37 11.26 -14.96
C LEU A 314 -4.68 12.52 -15.50
N PRO A 315 -5.44 13.58 -15.86
CA PRO A 315 -4.85 14.81 -16.35
C PRO A 315 -3.98 15.48 -15.28
N PRO A 316 -2.98 16.28 -15.68
CA PRO A 316 -2.13 16.99 -14.73
C PRO A 316 -2.97 17.99 -13.90
N HIS A 317 -2.91 17.84 -12.57
CA HIS A 317 -3.59 18.72 -11.63
C HIS A 317 -2.62 19.22 -10.56
N ALA A 318 -2.87 20.44 -10.05
CA ALA A 318 -2.05 21.12 -9.04
C ALA A 318 -0.53 21.00 -9.30
N PRO A 319 -0.04 21.44 -10.49
CA PRO A 319 1.36 21.29 -10.85
C PRO A 319 2.26 21.98 -9.82
N SER A 320 3.34 21.28 -9.42
CA SER A 320 4.35 21.84 -8.52
C SER A 320 5.75 21.39 -8.90
N GLY A 321 6.69 22.33 -8.81
CA GLY A 321 8.06 22.13 -9.26
C GLY A 321 8.19 21.88 -10.77
N ASN A 322 9.42 21.87 -11.25
CA ASN A 322 9.77 21.52 -12.63
C ASN A 322 11.09 20.74 -12.63
N PHE A 323 11.30 19.93 -13.66
CA PHE A 323 12.56 19.25 -13.92
C PHE A 323 13.01 19.45 -15.37
N ASN A 324 14.23 19.95 -15.55
CA ASN A 324 14.90 20.01 -16.84
C ASN A 324 16.37 19.58 -16.72
N ALA A 325 16.62 18.29 -16.97
CA ALA A 325 17.97 17.70 -16.97
C ALA A 325 18.94 18.33 -17.99
N ARG A 326 18.42 18.96 -19.05
CA ARG A 326 19.21 19.59 -20.12
C ARG A 326 19.43 21.09 -19.90
N SER A 327 18.93 21.65 -18.81
CA SER A 327 19.14 23.07 -18.53
C SER A 327 20.63 23.37 -18.32
N SER A 328 21.08 24.56 -18.77
CA SER A 328 22.44 25.04 -18.52
C SER A 328 22.75 25.07 -17.02
N ALA A 329 21.77 25.45 -16.19
CA ALA A 329 21.87 25.42 -14.74
C ALA A 329 22.14 24.00 -14.18
N ALA A 330 21.48 22.96 -14.72
CA ALA A 330 21.74 21.58 -14.31
C ALA A 330 23.19 21.17 -14.61
N GLN A 331 23.67 21.46 -15.81
CA GLN A 331 25.03 21.12 -16.25
C GLN A 331 26.10 21.88 -15.45
N GLN A 332 25.89 23.18 -15.21
CA GLN A 332 26.79 24.02 -14.43
C GLN A 332 26.90 23.55 -12.98
N THR A 333 25.80 23.07 -12.37
CA THR A 333 25.85 22.66 -10.97
C THR A 333 26.63 21.36 -10.77
N VAL A 334 26.52 20.41 -11.70
CA VAL A 334 27.32 19.16 -11.64
C VAL A 334 28.80 19.47 -11.82
N GLN A 335 29.16 20.40 -12.70
CA GLN A 335 30.55 20.82 -12.87
C GLN A 335 31.08 21.54 -11.62
N ALA A 336 30.33 22.51 -11.09
CA ALA A 336 30.71 23.23 -9.86
C ALA A 336 30.91 22.29 -8.66
N LEU A 337 30.10 21.23 -8.54
CA LEU A 337 30.27 20.21 -7.50
C LEU A 337 31.55 19.36 -7.66
N LYS A 338 32.03 19.18 -8.91
CA LYS A 338 33.25 18.42 -9.20
C LYS A 338 34.50 19.27 -9.03
N THR A 339 34.44 20.54 -9.43
CA THR A 339 35.60 21.44 -9.44
C THR A 339 35.74 22.25 -8.15
N GLY A 340 34.64 22.49 -7.44
CA GLY A 340 34.61 23.34 -6.24
C GLY A 340 34.54 24.84 -6.53
N ASP A 341 34.41 25.25 -7.80
CA ASP A 341 34.57 26.66 -8.22
C ASP A 341 33.45 27.60 -7.74
N VAL A 342 32.27 27.08 -7.41
CA VAL A 342 31.11 27.86 -6.94
C VAL A 342 30.39 27.11 -5.83
N GLU A 343 30.60 27.52 -4.58
CA GLU A 343 29.89 26.92 -3.44
C GLU A 343 28.49 27.53 -3.29
N ARG A 344 27.47 26.81 -3.78
CA ARG A 344 26.08 27.14 -3.45
C ARG A 344 25.80 26.76 -1.99
N PRO A 345 25.01 27.55 -1.24
CA PRO A 345 24.59 27.16 0.11
C PRO A 345 24.02 25.74 0.12
N GLY A 346 24.57 24.86 0.97
CA GLY A 346 24.17 23.45 1.07
C GLY A 346 24.96 22.47 0.19
N ALA A 347 25.74 22.94 -0.80
CA ALA A 347 26.53 22.07 -1.67
C ALA A 347 27.61 21.30 -0.91
N GLY A 348 28.38 21.97 -0.03
CA GLY A 348 29.39 21.30 0.80
C GLY A 348 28.79 20.27 1.77
N ILE A 349 27.60 20.55 2.33
CA ILE A 349 26.85 19.61 3.17
C ILE A 349 26.45 18.38 2.34
N TYR A 350 25.88 18.60 1.15
CA TYR A 350 25.49 17.51 0.26
C TYR A 350 26.69 16.61 -0.11
N ALA A 351 27.80 17.23 -0.53
CA ALA A 351 29.02 16.51 -0.89
C ALA A 351 29.56 15.66 0.27
N SER A 352 29.50 16.20 1.50
CA SER A 352 30.05 15.56 2.70
C SER A 352 29.18 14.41 3.22
N TYR A 353 27.85 14.58 3.19
CA TYR A 353 26.93 13.68 3.89
C TYR A 353 26.03 12.83 2.99
N CYS A 354 25.72 13.31 1.78
CA CYS A 354 24.64 12.75 0.96
C CYS A 354 25.15 12.09 -0.32
N ALA A 355 26.16 12.69 -0.96
CA ALA A 355 26.62 12.31 -2.29
C ALA A 355 27.17 10.88 -2.40
N ARG A 356 27.67 10.30 -1.28
CA ARG A 356 28.13 8.90 -1.25
C ARG A 356 27.05 7.91 -1.67
N CYS A 357 25.79 8.21 -1.36
CA CYS A 357 24.65 7.34 -1.68
C CYS A 357 23.84 7.90 -2.86
N HIS A 358 23.50 9.19 -2.83
CA HIS A 358 22.65 9.82 -3.85
C HIS A 358 23.41 10.26 -5.11
N GLN A 359 24.73 10.06 -5.15
CA GLN A 359 25.64 10.48 -6.22
C GLN A 359 25.76 12.01 -6.36
N MET A 360 26.87 12.48 -6.93
CA MET A 360 27.14 13.92 -7.09
C MET A 360 26.17 14.59 -8.08
N ASP A 361 25.60 13.82 -9.00
CA ASP A 361 24.60 14.26 -9.98
C ASP A 361 23.15 14.01 -9.51
N GLY A 362 22.97 13.55 -8.26
CA GLY A 362 21.65 13.25 -7.72
C GLY A 362 20.94 12.07 -8.40
N ALA A 363 21.64 11.26 -9.21
CA ALA A 363 21.05 10.14 -9.92
C ALA A 363 20.69 8.95 -9.00
N GLY A 364 21.26 8.91 -7.79
CA GLY A 364 21.13 7.77 -6.90
C GLY A 364 21.81 6.52 -7.45
N VAL A 365 21.45 5.36 -6.89
CA VAL A 365 21.90 4.05 -7.36
C VAL A 365 20.66 3.19 -7.55
N PRO A 366 20.39 2.68 -8.76
CA PRO A 366 19.21 1.86 -9.04
C PRO A 366 19.01 0.76 -8.00
N HIS A 367 17.76 0.60 -7.54
CA HIS A 367 17.35 -0.37 -6.52
C HIS A 367 18.00 -0.23 -5.13
N LYS A 368 18.82 0.80 -4.88
CA LYS A 368 19.51 0.99 -3.60
C LYS A 368 19.27 2.35 -2.97
N TYR A 369 19.49 3.42 -3.73
CA TYR A 369 19.36 4.79 -3.27
C TYR A 369 18.54 5.57 -4.28
N PRO A 370 17.45 6.24 -3.86
CA PRO A 370 16.56 6.89 -4.79
C PRO A 370 17.28 8.05 -5.48
N ARG A 371 16.93 8.29 -6.75
CA ARG A 371 17.34 9.51 -7.43
C ARG A 371 16.72 10.70 -6.71
N LEU A 372 17.48 11.79 -6.61
CA LEU A 372 17.01 13.10 -6.16
C LEU A 372 16.72 14.01 -7.36
N ALA A 373 17.46 13.84 -8.45
CA ALA A 373 17.22 14.53 -9.71
C ALA A 373 15.87 14.09 -10.31
N GLY A 374 14.98 15.05 -10.51
CA GLY A 374 13.65 14.88 -11.08
C GLY A 374 12.69 14.06 -10.23
N ASN A 375 13.00 13.82 -8.95
CA ASN A 375 12.17 13.01 -8.08
C ASN A 375 10.87 13.77 -7.75
N PRO A 376 9.68 13.21 -8.00
CA PRO A 376 8.42 13.87 -7.71
C PRO A 376 8.30 14.36 -6.26
N ALA A 377 8.76 13.58 -5.27
CA ALA A 377 8.76 13.97 -3.87
C ALA A 377 9.70 15.15 -3.56
N VAL A 378 10.80 15.28 -4.32
CA VAL A 378 11.71 16.44 -4.24
C VAL A 378 11.05 17.68 -4.85
N LEU A 379 10.19 17.52 -5.86
CA LEU A 379 9.56 18.60 -6.59
C LEU A 379 8.20 19.03 -6.04
N SER A 380 7.61 18.21 -5.15
CA SER A 380 6.38 18.48 -4.43
C SER A 380 6.34 19.87 -3.79
N ALA A 381 5.14 20.45 -3.76
CA ALA A 381 4.84 21.73 -3.12
C ALA A 381 5.29 21.77 -1.66
N SER A 382 5.04 20.70 -0.89
CA SER A 382 5.50 20.57 0.49
C SER A 382 6.84 19.84 0.58
N SER A 383 7.74 20.36 1.40
CA SER A 383 9.03 19.72 1.74
C SER A 383 8.98 18.86 2.99
N ALA A 384 7.82 18.70 3.64
CA ALA A 384 7.69 18.06 4.94
C ALA A 384 8.30 16.64 4.97
N SER A 385 8.02 15.81 3.95
CA SER A 385 8.59 14.45 3.85
C SER A 385 10.12 14.46 3.72
N LEU A 386 10.69 15.42 2.98
CA LEU A 386 12.14 15.53 2.83
C LEU A 386 12.80 15.91 4.16
N VAL A 387 12.19 16.86 4.87
CA VAL A 387 12.65 17.28 6.20
C VAL A 387 12.57 16.10 7.17
N ARG A 388 11.43 15.39 7.22
CA ARG A 388 11.24 14.23 8.10
C ARG A 388 12.26 13.12 7.80
N LEU A 389 12.53 12.82 6.53
CA LEU A 389 13.59 11.87 6.13
C LEU A 389 14.99 12.27 6.63
N LEU A 390 15.32 13.57 6.67
CA LEU A 390 16.58 14.03 7.26
C LEU A 390 16.59 13.94 8.79
N VAL A 391 15.44 14.17 9.43
CA VAL A 391 15.31 14.13 10.88
C VAL A 391 15.31 12.69 11.40
N GLU A 392 14.49 11.81 10.86
CA GLU A 392 14.30 10.45 11.37
C GLU A 392 15.13 9.40 10.62
N GLY A 393 15.59 9.71 9.41
CA GLY A 393 16.09 8.71 8.48
C GLY A 393 14.93 7.99 7.77
N GLY A 394 15.23 6.87 7.13
CA GLY A 394 14.22 6.05 6.46
C GLY A 394 14.79 4.72 5.99
N SER A 395 13.91 3.83 5.55
CA SER A 395 14.25 2.54 4.94
C SER A 395 13.26 2.25 3.84
N GLY A 396 13.72 1.59 2.77
CA GLY A 396 12.80 0.95 1.82
C GLY A 396 12.03 -0.22 2.47
N PRO A 397 11.06 -0.80 1.75
CA PRO A 397 10.22 -1.88 2.26
C PRO A 397 10.89 -3.25 2.14
N HIS A 398 10.49 -4.16 3.03
CA HIS A 398 10.74 -5.58 2.93
C HIS A 398 9.64 -6.24 2.09
N THR A 399 10.01 -6.72 0.91
CA THR A 399 9.06 -7.38 -0.01
C THR A 399 9.52 -8.79 -0.35
N GLU A 400 8.59 -9.67 -0.74
CA GLU A 400 8.90 -11.08 -1.03
C GLU A 400 9.86 -11.26 -2.21
N SER A 401 9.83 -10.33 -3.17
CA SER A 401 10.56 -10.43 -4.45
C SER A 401 11.36 -9.18 -4.83
N GLY A 402 11.30 -8.12 -4.02
CA GLY A 402 11.98 -6.86 -4.32
C GLY A 402 13.40 -6.77 -3.76
N PRO A 403 14.08 -5.64 -4.01
CA PRO A 403 15.42 -5.38 -3.50
C PRO A 403 15.47 -5.35 -1.97
N GLU A 404 16.62 -5.72 -1.41
CA GLU A 404 16.89 -5.57 0.03
C GLU A 404 16.82 -4.10 0.45
N PRO A 405 16.11 -3.77 1.54
CA PRO A 405 15.96 -2.38 1.94
C PRO A 405 17.25 -1.82 2.53
N HIS A 406 17.58 -0.61 2.07
CA HIS A 406 18.72 0.14 2.56
C HIS A 406 18.27 1.30 3.45
N LYS A 407 18.95 1.46 4.59
CA LYS A 407 18.66 2.53 5.55
C LYS A 407 19.36 3.84 5.17
N MET A 408 18.58 4.91 5.14
CA MET A 408 19.07 6.29 5.19
C MET A 408 19.19 6.70 6.67
N PRO A 409 20.38 7.13 7.14
CA PRO A 409 20.56 7.49 8.54
C PRO A 409 19.83 8.79 8.90
N SER A 410 19.50 8.94 10.18
CA SER A 410 19.06 10.21 10.76
C SER A 410 20.22 11.23 10.80
N PHE A 411 19.89 12.49 10.59
CA PHE A 411 20.78 13.64 10.73
C PHE A 411 20.33 14.62 11.83
N ALA A 412 19.33 14.29 12.65
CA ALA A 412 18.81 15.18 13.70
C ALA A 412 19.90 15.68 14.66
N GLY A 413 20.83 14.80 15.05
CA GLY A 413 21.98 15.14 15.91
C GLY A 413 23.24 15.59 15.18
N LYS A 414 23.20 15.72 13.84
CA LYS A 414 24.39 16.03 13.01
C LYS A 414 24.29 17.37 12.29
N LEU A 415 23.09 17.80 11.94
CA LEU A 415 22.83 19.04 11.21
C LEU A 415 21.84 19.91 11.99
N THR A 416 22.12 21.21 12.03
CA THR A 416 21.19 22.23 12.52
C THR A 416 20.01 22.42 11.56
N ASP A 417 18.93 23.06 12.02
CA ASP A 417 17.77 23.37 11.17
C ASP A 417 18.17 24.17 9.92
N THR A 418 19.09 25.12 10.09
CA THR A 418 19.62 25.95 9.01
C THR A 418 20.41 25.12 7.99
N GLU A 419 21.22 24.17 8.44
CA GLU A 419 22.00 23.29 7.57
C GLU A 419 21.09 22.33 6.79
N MET A 420 20.07 21.75 7.45
CA MET A 420 19.05 20.94 6.80
C MET A 420 18.28 21.74 5.74
N ALA A 421 17.85 22.96 6.08
CA ALA A 421 17.17 23.85 5.15
C ALA A 421 18.03 24.18 3.92
N ARG A 422 19.33 24.44 4.12
CA ARG A 422 20.29 24.72 3.03
C ARG A 422 20.48 23.50 2.12
N VAL A 423 20.75 22.32 2.67
CA VAL A 423 21.00 21.11 1.85
C VAL A 423 19.73 20.66 1.11
N LEU A 424 18.55 20.80 1.72
CA LEU A 424 17.29 20.49 1.04
C LEU A 424 16.96 21.51 -0.05
N THR A 425 17.20 22.80 0.19
CA THR A 425 17.09 23.83 -0.85
C THR A 425 18.02 23.54 -2.01
N PHE A 426 19.26 23.14 -1.72
CA PHE A 426 20.23 22.73 -2.74
C PHE A 426 19.69 21.56 -3.58
N VAL A 427 19.22 20.49 -2.95
CA VAL A 427 18.63 19.31 -3.63
C VAL A 427 17.43 19.69 -4.50
N ARG A 428 16.58 20.61 -4.04
CA ARG A 428 15.36 21.07 -4.74
C ARG A 428 15.62 22.03 -5.90
N THR A 429 16.85 22.54 -6.04
CA THR A 429 17.22 23.56 -7.04
C THR A 429 18.41 23.16 -7.91
N THR A 430 18.80 21.89 -7.87
CA THR A 430 20.00 21.35 -8.53
C THR A 430 19.66 20.16 -9.44
N TRP A 431 20.57 19.84 -10.39
CA TRP A 431 20.41 18.76 -11.39
C TRP A 431 19.22 18.94 -12.33
N GLY A 432 18.72 20.17 -12.45
CA GLY A 432 17.55 20.50 -13.23
C GLY A 432 16.26 20.54 -12.41
N ASN A 433 16.31 20.25 -11.10
CA ASN A 433 15.19 20.49 -10.19
C ASN A 433 14.96 21.99 -10.05
N ALA A 434 13.69 22.38 -10.07
CA ALA A 434 13.24 23.73 -9.75
C ALA A 434 11.98 23.63 -8.89
N ALA A 435 12.15 23.66 -7.57
CA ALA A 435 11.06 23.70 -6.59
C ALA A 435 11.34 24.76 -5.51
N GLY A 436 10.31 25.13 -4.74
CA GLY A 436 10.43 26.15 -3.69
C GLY A 436 11.50 25.79 -2.64
N PRO A 437 12.19 26.78 -2.05
CA PRO A 437 13.24 26.53 -1.05
C PRO A 437 12.65 25.91 0.22
N VAL A 438 13.52 25.29 1.02
CA VAL A 438 13.19 24.86 2.39
C VAL A 438 13.75 25.89 3.35
N THR A 439 12.91 26.40 4.24
CA THR A 439 13.29 27.38 5.25
C THR A 439 13.69 26.71 6.56
N ARG A 440 14.40 27.45 7.41
CA ARG A 440 14.69 27.01 8.78
C ARG A 440 13.40 26.70 9.56
N ASN A 441 12.35 27.50 9.36
CA ASN A 441 11.09 27.32 10.07
C ASN A 441 10.41 26.01 9.66
N ASP A 442 10.42 25.67 8.35
CA ASP A 442 9.90 24.38 7.89
C ASP A 442 10.57 23.20 8.61
N VAL A 443 11.89 23.29 8.86
CA VAL A 443 12.64 22.26 9.59
C VAL A 443 12.28 22.24 11.08
N SER A 444 12.24 23.40 11.71
CA SER A 444 11.89 23.54 13.12
C SER A 444 10.47 23.04 13.41
N ASP A 445 9.52 23.32 12.53
CA ASP A 445 8.11 22.93 12.69
C ASP A 445 7.96 21.41 12.60
N VAL A 446 8.62 20.76 11.64
CA VAL A 446 8.61 19.30 11.52
C VAL A 446 9.29 18.66 12.73
N ARG A 447 10.46 19.14 13.16
CA ARG A 447 11.13 18.61 14.38
C ARG A 447 10.23 18.75 15.61
N GLY A 448 9.62 19.92 15.80
CA GLY A 448 8.71 20.16 16.92
C GLY A 448 7.45 19.28 16.89
N ALA A 449 6.98 18.90 15.69
CA ALA A 449 5.86 17.99 15.54
C ALA A 449 6.21 16.52 15.86
N LEU A 450 7.42 16.08 15.54
CA LEU A 450 7.88 14.69 15.73
C LEU A 450 8.35 14.38 17.16
N HIS A 451 8.80 15.38 17.92
CA HIS A 451 9.27 15.23 19.30
C HIS A 451 8.16 15.30 20.37
N LYS A 452 6.92 14.91 20.02
CA LYS A 452 5.77 14.93 20.94
C LYS A 452 5.55 13.61 21.66
#